data_AF-A0A1T4QBV1-F1
#
_entry.id   AF-A0A1T4QBV1-F1
#
_cell.length_a   1.000
_cell.length_b   1.000
_cell.length_c   1.000
_cell.angle_alpha   90.00
_cell.angle_beta   90.00
_cell.angle_gamma   90.00
#
_symmetry.space_group_name_H-M   'P 1'
#
loop_
_entity.id
_entity.type
_entity.pdbx_description
1 polymer ?
#
loop_
_entity_poly.entity_id
_entity_poly.type
_entity_poly.pdbx_seq_one_letter_code
_entity_poly.pdbx_strand_id
1 'polypeptide(L)'
;MNQMQNLDAANQQAADALETSHTTCNNVYTSVDAARDTLRGSWAGGAANKYFEALALWLEELRIITNEMNNMIGNYGGTVQQMHAVEDENIVQASSWNNVLNPN
;
A
#
# COMPACT_ATOMS: atom_id res chain seq x y z
N MET A 1 -24.61 9.94 -4.46
CA MET A 1 -24.19 8.66 -5.08
C MET A 1 -22.98 8.82 -6.01
N ASN A 2 -22.98 9.71 -7.01
CA ASN A 2 -21.86 9.79 -7.99
C ASN A 2 -20.47 10.13 -7.38
N GLN A 3 -20.39 11.02 -6.38
CA GLN A 3 -19.10 11.37 -5.75
C GLN A 3 -18.51 10.28 -4.86
N MET A 4 -19.35 9.48 -4.18
CA MET A 4 -18.91 8.45 -3.25
C MET A 4 -18.36 7.23 -4.00
N GLN A 5 -19.06 6.80 -5.06
CA GLN A 5 -18.61 5.74 -5.96
C GLN A 5 -17.30 6.10 -6.69
N ASN A 6 -17.13 7.36 -7.12
CA ASN A 6 -15.87 7.80 -7.72
C ASN A 6 -14.71 7.81 -6.72
N LEU A 7 -14.98 8.18 -5.47
CA LEU A 7 -13.97 8.17 -4.41
C LEU A 7 -13.57 6.75 -4.01
N ASP A 8 -14.53 5.83 -3.95
CA ASP A 8 -14.30 4.41 -3.69
C ASP A 8 -13.41 3.77 -4.78
N ALA A 9 -13.77 4.00 -6.05
CA ALA A 9 -12.97 3.53 -7.18
C ALA A 9 -11.55 4.13 -7.19
N ALA A 10 -11.40 5.40 -6.84
CA ALA A 10 -10.09 6.04 -6.74
C ALA A 10 -9.23 5.45 -5.60
N ASN A 11 -9.83 5.17 -4.44
CA ASN A 11 -9.15 4.55 -3.32
C ASN A 11 -8.71 3.12 -3.64
N GLN A 12 -9.56 2.35 -4.32
CA GLN A 12 -9.19 1.01 -4.78
C GLN A 12 -8.03 1.05 -5.77
N GLN A 13 -8.10 1.94 -6.77
CA GLN A 13 -7.02 2.09 -7.75
C GLN A 13 -5.69 2.52 -7.09
N ALA A 14 -5.76 3.38 -6.07
CA ALA A 14 -4.59 3.78 -5.30
C ALA A 14 -4.00 2.59 -4.52
N ALA A 15 -4.84 1.75 -3.89
CA ALA A 15 -4.40 0.56 -3.20
C ALA A 15 -3.71 -0.44 -4.15
N ASP A 16 -4.30 -0.72 -5.30
CA ASP A 16 -3.75 -1.66 -6.30
C ASP A 16 -2.39 -1.17 -6.86
N ALA A 17 -2.29 0.14 -7.13
CA ALA A 17 -1.06 0.75 -7.62
C ALA A 17 0.06 0.67 -6.56
N LEU A 18 -0.29 0.89 -5.29
CA LEU A 18 0.64 0.76 -4.17
C LEU A 18 1.06 -0.68 -3.92
N GLU A 19 0.16 -1.65 -4.05
CA GLU A 19 0.49 -3.08 -3.92
C GLU A 19 1.46 -3.54 -5.02
N THR A 20 1.23 -3.09 -6.25
CA THR A 20 2.15 -3.34 -7.38
C THR A 20 3.52 -2.71 -7.12
N SER A 21 3.54 -1.47 -6.63
CA SER A 21 4.79 -0.75 -6.34
C SER A 21 5.55 -1.38 -5.18
N HIS A 22 4.85 -1.75 -4.10
CA HIS A 22 5.39 -2.47 -2.95
C HIS A 22 6.04 -3.79 -3.37
N THR A 23 5.33 -4.60 -4.17
CA THR A 23 5.85 -5.87 -4.69
C THR A 23 7.12 -5.66 -5.52
N THR A 24 7.11 -4.65 -6.40
CA THR A 24 8.27 -4.30 -7.24
C THR A 24 9.47 -3.90 -6.39
N CYS A 25 9.27 -3.04 -5.39
CA CYS A 25 10.33 -2.62 -4.48
C CYS A 25 10.90 -3.78 -3.66
N ASN A 26 10.07 -4.71 -3.17
CA ASN A 26 10.55 -5.90 -2.46
C ASN A 26 11.39 -6.82 -3.35
N ASN A 27 11.00 -6.98 -4.62
CA ASN A 27 11.79 -7.76 -5.57
C ASN A 27 13.15 -7.11 -5.85
N VAL A 28 13.18 -5.77 -5.98
CA VAL A 28 14.42 -5.00 -6.14
C VAL A 28 15.31 -5.13 -4.90
N TYR A 29 14.74 -4.97 -3.71
CA TYR A 29 15.45 -5.15 -2.43
C TYR A 29 16.15 -6.51 -2.39
N THR A 30 15.39 -7.58 -2.62
CA THR A 30 15.90 -8.97 -2.56
C THR A 30 17.01 -9.21 -3.58
N SER A 31 16.82 -8.71 -4.81
CA SER A 31 17.83 -8.83 -5.88
C SER A 31 19.13 -8.12 -5.53
N VAL A 32 19.05 -6.89 -5.03
CA VAL A 32 20.24 -6.10 -4.67
C VAL A 32 20.93 -6.66 -3.42
N ASP A 33 20.18 -7.13 -2.43
CA ASP A 33 20.72 -7.78 -1.24
C ASP A 33 21.52 -9.05 -1.59
N ALA A 34 20.98 -9.90 -2.48
CA ALA A 34 21.68 -11.08 -2.98
C ALA A 34 22.94 -10.73 -3.79
N ALA A 35 22.86 -9.69 -4.64
CA ALA A 35 24.01 -9.21 -5.39
C ALA A 35 25.11 -8.64 -4.48
N ARG A 36 24.73 -7.92 -3.42
CA ARG A 36 25.67 -7.45 -2.39
C ARG A 36 26.42 -8.60 -1.76
N ASP A 37 25.71 -9.65 -1.33
CA ASP A 37 26.31 -10.77 -0.62
C ASP A 37 27.30 -11.53 -1.51
N THR A 38 26.96 -11.69 -2.79
CA THR A 38 27.87 -12.24 -3.80
C THR A 38 29.13 -11.38 -3.95
N LEU A 39 28.95 -10.05 -4.04
CA LEU A 39 30.06 -9.10 -4.20
C LEU A 39 30.97 -9.04 -2.97
N ARG A 40 30.42 -9.14 -1.75
CA ARG A 40 31.19 -9.21 -0.50
C ARG A 40 32.12 -10.42 -0.45
N GLY A 41 31.76 -11.51 -1.12
CA GLY A 41 32.57 -12.73 -1.15
C GLY A 41 33.90 -12.57 -1.91
N SER A 42 33.97 -11.65 -2.88
CA SER A 42 35.12 -11.49 -3.78
C SER A 42 35.78 -10.10 -3.74
N TRP A 43 35.08 -9.07 -3.26
CA TRP A 43 35.58 -7.71 -3.18
C TRP A 43 35.76 -7.24 -1.73
N ALA A 44 37.03 -7.08 -1.33
CA ALA A 44 37.42 -6.63 0.00
C ALA A 44 38.37 -5.42 -0.09
N GLY A 45 38.41 -4.62 0.99
CA GLY A 45 39.27 -3.44 1.12
C GLY A 45 38.51 -2.19 1.53
N GLY A 46 39.23 -1.07 1.71
CA GLY A 46 38.64 0.18 2.20
C GLY A 46 37.52 0.75 1.31
N ALA A 47 37.68 0.67 -0.01
CA ALA A 47 36.66 1.10 -0.96
C ALA A 47 35.41 0.20 -0.91
N ALA A 48 35.60 -1.12 -0.82
CA ALA A 48 34.51 -2.08 -0.70
C ALA A 48 33.68 -1.81 0.57
N ASN A 49 34.35 -1.56 1.70
CA ASN A 49 33.67 -1.22 2.96
C ASN A 49 32.79 0.03 2.84
N LYS A 50 33.27 1.09 2.17
CA LYS A 50 32.48 2.30 1.95
C LYS A 50 31.32 2.10 1.01
N TYR A 51 31.49 1.28 -0.02
CA TYR A 51 30.39 0.89 -0.89
C TYR A 51 29.30 0.11 -0.11
N PHE A 52 29.69 -0.87 0.70
CA PHE A 52 28.73 -1.67 1.47
C PHE A 52 28.01 -0.88 2.55
N GLU A 53 28.67 0.11 3.16
CA GLU A 53 28.04 1.06 4.08
C GLU A 53 26.94 1.86 3.37
N ALA A 54 27.27 2.47 2.21
CA ALA A 54 26.30 3.22 1.42
C ALA A 54 25.14 2.33 0.92
N LEU A 55 25.43 1.09 0.52
CA LEU A 55 24.42 0.16 0.05
C LEU A 55 23.49 -0.32 1.17
N ALA A 56 24.02 -0.51 2.39
CA ALA A 56 23.18 -0.84 3.54
C ALA A 56 22.19 0.29 3.88
N LEU A 57 22.64 1.55 3.80
CA LEU A 57 21.76 2.71 3.96
C LEU A 57 20.68 2.74 2.88
N TRP A 58 21.04 2.52 1.61
CA TRP A 58 20.07 2.49 0.52
C TRP A 58 19.03 1.38 0.69
N LEU A 59 19.45 0.18 1.12
CA LEU A 59 18.53 -0.92 1.42
C LEU A 59 17.58 -0.58 2.58
N GLU A 60 18.07 0.11 3.61
CA GLU A 60 17.22 0.53 4.73
C GLU A 60 16.17 1.57 4.31
N GLU A 61 16.55 2.58 3.52
CA GLU A 61 15.60 3.55 2.97
C GLU A 61 14.53 2.87 2.10
N LEU A 62 14.91 1.89 1.29
CA LEU A 62 13.96 1.11 0.49
C LEU A 62 12.99 0.29 1.39
N ARG A 63 13.48 -0.21 2.52
CA ARG A 63 12.66 -0.90 3.53
C ARG A 63 11.66 0.06 4.21
N ILE A 64 12.08 1.29 4.49
CA ILE A 64 11.19 2.31 5.05
C ILE A 64 10.07 2.64 4.06
N ILE A 65 10.42 2.92 2.80
CA ILE A 65 9.44 3.25 1.75
C ILE A 65 8.44 2.11 1.53
N THR A 66 8.90 0.85 1.51
CA THR A 66 8.01 -0.32 1.38
C THR A 66 7.06 -0.49 2.56
N ASN A 67 7.54 -0.25 3.79
CA ASN A 67 6.69 -0.27 4.97
C ASN A 67 5.64 0.86 4.94
N GLU A 68 6.02 2.06 4.49
CA GLU A 68 5.08 3.17 4.31
C GLU A 68 4.02 2.85 3.26
N MET A 69 4.39 2.21 2.14
CA MET A 69 3.43 1.74 1.14
C MET A 69 2.42 0.76 1.73
N ASN A 70 2.85 -0.21 2.55
CA ASN A 70 1.93 -1.13 3.23
C ASN A 70 0.94 -0.40 4.15
N ASN A 71 1.42 0.61 4.90
CA ASN A 71 0.54 1.41 5.75
C ASN A 71 -0.50 2.17 4.91
N MET A 72 -0.11 2.74 3.77
CA MET A 72 -1.03 3.43 2.87
C MET A 72 -2.06 2.47 2.25
N ILE A 73 -1.65 1.26 1.83
CA ILE A 73 -2.58 0.23 1.35
C ILE A 73 -3.64 -0.07 2.42
N GLY A 74 -3.21 -0.24 3.67
CA GLY A 74 -4.12 -0.44 4.80
C GLY A 74 -5.10 0.72 5.01
N ASN A 75 -4.62 1.97 4.89
CA ASN A 75 -5.47 3.16 5.00
C ASN A 75 -6.50 3.25 3.88
N TYR A 76 -6.10 3.02 2.62
CA TYR A 76 -7.02 3.07 1.49
C TYR A 76 -8.04 1.93 1.56
N GLY A 77 -7.60 0.69 1.84
CA GLY A 77 -8.50 -0.46 2.01
C GLY A 77 -9.48 -0.29 3.19
N GLY A 78 -9.00 0.24 4.31
CA GLY A 78 -9.87 0.54 5.46
C GLY A 78 -10.87 1.66 5.16
N THR A 79 -10.48 2.66 4.35
CA THR A 79 -11.38 3.74 3.92
C THR A 79 -12.51 3.20 3.02
N VAL A 80 -12.19 2.30 2.09
CA VAL A 80 -13.19 1.62 1.24
C VAL A 80 -14.22 0.85 2.10
N GLN A 81 -13.74 0.07 3.07
CA GLN A 81 -14.62 -0.68 3.99
C GLN A 81 -15.55 0.24 4.80
N GLN A 82 -15.06 1.39 5.25
CA GLN A 82 -15.88 2.37 5.96
C GLN A 82 -16.93 3.01 5.03
N MET A 83 -16.59 3.27 3.76
CA MET A 83 -17.55 3.77 2.78
C MET A 83 -18.68 2.77 2.55
N HIS A 84 -18.36 1.49 2.37
CA HIS A 84 -19.37 0.44 2.21
C HIS A 84 -20.26 0.30 3.44
N ALA A 85 -19.69 0.35 4.66
CA ALA A 85 -20.48 0.30 5.89
C ALA A 85 -21.47 1.47 6.03
N VAL A 86 -21.04 2.68 5.63
CA VAL A 86 -21.91 3.87 5.61
C VAL A 86 -22.97 3.77 4.51
N GLU A 87 -22.64 3.22 3.34
CA GLU A 87 -23.63 2.96 2.29
C GLU A 87 -24.69 1.95 2.76
N ASP A 88 -24.28 0.85 3.38
CA ASP A 88 -25.19 -0.16 3.93
C ASP A 88 -26.13 0.41 5.00
N GLU A 89 -25.59 1.20 5.93
CA GLU A 89 -26.40 1.84 6.98
C GLU A 89 -27.42 2.82 6.36
N ASN A 90 -27.01 3.61 5.36
CA ASN A 90 -27.90 4.53 4.67
C ASN A 90 -29.00 3.82 3.87
N ILE A 91 -28.72 2.65 3.27
CA ILE A 91 -29.73 1.83 2.59
C ILE A 91 -30.78 1.30 3.59
N VAL A 92 -30.33 0.81 4.74
CA VAL A 92 -31.23 0.33 5.81
C VAL A 92 -32.10 1.47 6.34
N GLN A 93 -31.51 2.64 6.61
CA GLN A 93 -32.27 3.80 7.07
C GLN A 93 -33.26 4.29 6.01
N ALA A 94 -32.85 4.42 4.74
CA ALA A 94 -33.71 4.87 3.66
C ALA A 94 -34.90 3.93 3.41
N SER A 95 -34.67 2.61 3.47
CA SER A 95 -35.75 1.61 3.34
C SER A 95 -36.75 1.70 4.51
N SER A 96 -36.29 2.00 5.73
CA SER A 96 -37.18 2.24 6.87
C SER A 96 -38.07 3.47 6.67
N TRP A 97 -37.52 4.58 6.16
CA TRP A 97 -38.29 5.79 5.86
C TRP A 97 -39.32 5.56 4.75
N ASN A 98 -38.98 4.77 3.73
CA ASN A 98 -39.91 4.46 2.64
C ASN A 98 -41.13 3.67 3.15
N ASN A 99 -40.93 2.74 4.09
CA ASN A 99 -42.03 2.02 4.74
C ASN A 99 -42.92 2.92 5.62
N VAL A 100 -42.35 4.00 6.19
CA VAL A 100 -43.09 4.97 7.02
C VAL A 100 -43.81 6.02 6.17
N LEU A 101 -43.24 6.42 5.03
CA LEU A 101 -43.77 7.45 4.14
C LEU A 101 -44.76 6.90 3.10
N ASN A 102 -44.64 5.63 2.73
CA ASN A 102 -45.61 4.91 1.91
C ASN A 102 -46.04 3.60 2.60
N PRO A 103 -46.74 3.70 3.74
CA PRO A 103 -47.35 2.54 4.37
C PRO A 103 -48.54 2.13 3.49
N ASN A 104 -48.47 0.95 2.89
CA ASN A 104 -49.63 0.35 2.19
C ASN A 104 -50.83 0.23 3.14
#